data_AF-A0A945S6X7-F1
#
_entry.id   AF-A0A945S6X7-F1
#
_cell.length_a   1.000
_cell.length_b   1.000
_cell.length_c   1.000
_cell.angle_alpha   90.00
_cell.angle_beta   90.00
_cell.angle_gamma   90.00
#
_symmetry.space_group_name_H-M   'P 1'
#
loop_
_entity.id
_entity.type
_entity.pdbx_description
1 polymer ?
#
loop_
_entity_poly.entity_id
_entity_poly.type
_entity_poly.pdbx_seq_one_letter_code
_entity_poly.pdbx_strand_id
1 'polypeptide(L)'
;MTPETQSRTDCSQSYATMGIVALVEAIVSYSDRNALGELLGRTAFRSLDSQQLAMPEFLGLLTWSAKRRFGDRIAEAARDLTADKFSRFPDSLEDMPAHRRQHARHGGPDCRKCYAAFLRDIAAEETAMKPSCPIENEILAANRLQGLVSRQFWLSCLESRRTQDETRSRYDWSVNGGVLHLTMPRFLVGQERRRWLEANVPNVDPERPGERERAQEAIDRHWGTKQIFSLDAPGVPLPEEASVEPDLPWSFFYGLSEENLARVVAQEKADRISEQRPAIRALGKTRLIDLITTVFAELADGNSSDRELAQRAGLSPSTFSRFCGRNWRGNNGNGRAYSTPDLFVNTARVLGATPSFREAALAAGVWDGVKAICDAQE
;
A
#
# COMPACT_ATOMS: atom_id res chain seq x y z
N MET A 1 -27.42 -23.90 44.53
CA MET A 1 -27.97 -23.42 43.25
C MET A 1 -26.81 -23.30 42.29
N THR A 2 -26.56 -24.36 41.53
CA THR A 2 -25.56 -24.44 40.47
C THR A 2 -26.15 -23.80 39.20
N PRO A 3 -25.40 -22.96 38.47
CA PRO A 3 -25.89 -22.40 37.23
C PRO A 3 -26.01 -23.54 36.21
N GLU A 4 -27.21 -23.68 35.65
CA GLU A 4 -27.51 -24.61 34.57
C GLU A 4 -26.57 -24.32 33.39
N THR A 5 -25.66 -25.27 33.14
CA THR A 5 -24.94 -25.39 31.89
C THR A 5 -25.96 -25.63 30.78
N GLN A 6 -26.47 -24.55 30.20
CA GLN A 6 -27.34 -24.62 29.03
C GLN A 6 -26.60 -25.39 27.94
N SER A 7 -27.18 -26.54 27.61
CA SER A 7 -26.85 -27.37 26.46
C SER A 7 -26.76 -26.48 25.21
N ARG A 8 -25.52 -26.18 24.79
CA ARG A 8 -25.21 -25.69 23.44
C ARG A 8 -25.68 -26.76 22.48
N THR A 9 -26.91 -26.63 22.04
CA THR A 9 -27.47 -27.46 20.99
C THR A 9 -26.73 -27.11 19.71
N ASP A 10 -26.06 -28.09 19.13
CA ASP A 10 -25.36 -28.04 17.85
C ASP A 10 -26.31 -27.61 16.72
N CYS A 11 -26.54 -26.30 16.61
CA CYS A 11 -26.90 -25.71 15.34
C CYS A 11 -25.60 -25.69 14.53
N SER A 12 -25.36 -26.77 13.78
CA SER A 12 -24.33 -26.84 12.74
C SER A 12 -24.56 -25.71 11.74
N GLN A 13 -24.10 -24.51 12.08
CA GLN A 13 -24.09 -23.39 11.17
C GLN A 13 -23.13 -23.76 10.06
N SER A 14 -23.66 -23.84 8.84
CA SER A 14 -22.86 -24.11 7.65
C SER A 14 -22.05 -22.85 7.30
N TYR A 15 -20.86 -22.71 7.91
CA TYR A 15 -19.94 -21.59 7.65
C TYR A 15 -19.66 -21.41 6.15
N ALA A 16 -19.65 -22.50 5.37
CA ALA A 16 -19.48 -22.50 3.92
C ALA A 16 -20.45 -21.57 3.17
N THR A 17 -21.67 -21.37 3.71
CA THR A 17 -22.71 -20.52 3.11
C THR A 17 -22.68 -19.07 3.58
N MET A 18 -21.92 -18.76 4.64
CA MET A 18 -21.83 -17.40 5.17
C MET A 18 -20.97 -16.52 4.27
N GLY A 19 -21.32 -15.24 4.13
CA GLY A 19 -20.47 -14.23 3.49
C GLY A 19 -19.27 -13.86 4.37
N ILE A 20 -18.26 -13.20 3.78
CA ILE A 20 -17.05 -12.78 4.50
C ILE A 20 -17.40 -11.93 5.73
N VAL A 21 -18.31 -10.95 5.59
CA VAL A 21 -18.70 -10.06 6.69
C VAL A 21 -19.29 -10.86 7.87
N ALA A 22 -20.20 -11.79 7.59
CA ALA A 22 -20.83 -12.61 8.63
C ALA A 22 -19.84 -13.55 9.33
N LEU A 23 -18.90 -14.14 8.59
CA LEU A 23 -17.80 -14.92 9.18
C LEU A 23 -16.95 -14.04 10.11
N VAL A 24 -16.62 -12.83 9.67
CA VAL A 24 -15.81 -11.90 10.47
C VAL A 24 -16.56 -11.42 11.71
N GLU A 25 -17.86 -11.15 11.62
CA GLU A 25 -18.70 -10.83 12.78
C GLU A 25 -18.71 -11.96 13.81
N ALA A 26 -18.79 -13.22 13.36
CA ALA A 26 -18.74 -14.38 14.25
C ALA A 26 -17.38 -14.49 14.96
N ILE A 27 -16.28 -14.24 14.24
CA ILE A 27 -14.92 -14.21 14.79
C ILE A 27 -14.79 -13.11 15.86
N VAL A 28 -15.24 -11.88 15.56
CA VAL A 28 -15.08 -10.73 16.47
C VAL A 28 -15.99 -10.85 17.70
N SER A 29 -17.25 -11.22 17.50
CA SER A 29 -18.28 -11.19 18.55
C SER A 29 -18.24 -12.42 19.45
N TYR A 30 -17.98 -13.60 18.88
CA TYR A 30 -18.06 -14.87 19.59
C TYR A 30 -16.73 -15.59 19.74
N SER A 31 -15.64 -14.99 19.22
CA SER A 31 -14.31 -15.63 19.18
C SER A 31 -14.36 -17.01 18.51
N ASP A 32 -15.15 -17.11 17.44
CA ASP A 32 -15.46 -18.38 16.77
C ASP A 32 -14.27 -18.89 15.94
N ARG A 33 -13.67 -20.00 16.41
CA ARG A 33 -12.51 -20.62 15.76
C ARG A 33 -12.86 -21.32 14.45
N ASN A 34 -14.09 -21.81 14.31
CA ASN A 34 -14.53 -22.51 13.10
C ASN A 34 -14.81 -21.50 11.99
N ALA A 35 -15.46 -20.38 12.30
CA ALA A 35 -15.62 -19.27 11.36
C ALA A 35 -14.26 -18.73 10.90
N LEU A 36 -13.27 -18.65 11.80
CA LEU A 36 -11.90 -18.28 11.43
C LEU A 36 -11.26 -19.30 10.48
N GLY A 37 -11.36 -20.59 10.80
CA GLY A 37 -10.85 -21.66 9.94
C GLY A 37 -11.44 -21.60 8.53
N GLU A 38 -12.75 -21.42 8.42
CA GLU A 38 -13.45 -21.24 7.14
C GLU A 38 -12.93 -20.02 6.38
N LEU A 39 -12.85 -18.86 7.03
CA LEU A 39 -12.40 -17.62 6.39
C LEU A 39 -10.97 -17.72 5.86
N LEU A 40 -10.07 -18.38 6.61
CA LEU A 40 -8.67 -18.57 6.20
C LEU A 40 -8.52 -19.55 5.03
N GLY A 41 -9.41 -20.55 4.94
CA GLY A 41 -9.45 -21.54 3.86
C GLY A 41 -10.16 -21.06 2.59
N ARG A 42 -11.02 -20.03 2.70
CA ARG A 42 -11.78 -19.50 1.57
C ARG A 42 -10.87 -18.78 0.57
N THR A 43 -11.17 -18.94 -0.72
CA THR A 43 -10.46 -18.28 -1.82
C THR A 43 -10.93 -16.83 -2.02
N ALA A 44 -10.85 -16.02 -0.95
CA ALA A 44 -11.30 -14.63 -0.93
C ALA A 44 -10.27 -13.64 -1.52
N PHE A 45 -9.03 -14.08 -1.74
CA PHE A 45 -7.95 -13.24 -2.26
C PHE A 45 -7.79 -13.47 -3.77
N ARG A 46 -7.20 -12.51 -4.48
CA ARG A 46 -6.97 -12.57 -5.92
C ARG A 46 -5.51 -12.24 -6.22
N SER A 47 -4.91 -13.03 -7.12
CA SER A 47 -3.63 -12.71 -7.73
C SER A 47 -3.77 -11.62 -8.78
N LEU A 48 -2.64 -11.20 -9.36
CA LEU A 48 -2.59 -10.25 -10.46
C LEU A 48 -3.31 -10.75 -11.70
N ASP A 49 -3.23 -12.06 -11.94
CA ASP A 49 -3.89 -12.75 -13.04
C ASP A 49 -5.35 -13.13 -12.71
N SER A 50 -5.93 -12.51 -11.66
CA SER A 50 -7.28 -12.78 -11.17
C SER A 50 -7.54 -14.20 -10.65
N GLN A 51 -6.48 -15.00 -10.44
CA GLN A 51 -6.61 -16.31 -9.79
C GLN A 51 -7.08 -16.13 -8.36
N GLN A 52 -8.11 -16.86 -7.95
CA GLN A 52 -8.57 -16.84 -6.55
C GLN A 52 -7.62 -17.65 -5.67
N LEU A 53 -7.27 -17.10 -4.52
CA LEU A 53 -6.28 -17.64 -3.59
C LEU A 53 -6.86 -17.66 -2.17
N ALA A 54 -6.51 -18.68 -1.40
CA ALA A 54 -6.70 -18.69 0.05
C ALA A 54 -5.68 -17.78 0.74
N MET A 55 -5.90 -17.43 2.02
CA MET A 55 -5.00 -16.51 2.73
C MET A 55 -3.54 -17.01 2.77
N PRO A 56 -3.23 -18.29 3.04
CA PRO A 56 -1.85 -18.78 3.05
C PRO A 56 -1.15 -18.65 1.70
N GLU A 57 -1.87 -18.91 0.61
CA GLU A 57 -1.36 -18.79 -0.77
C GLU A 57 -1.10 -17.32 -1.11
N PHE A 58 -2.03 -16.43 -0.72
CA PHE A 58 -1.89 -14.99 -0.88
C PHE A 58 -0.68 -14.45 -0.11
N LEU A 59 -0.47 -14.86 1.14
CA LEU A 59 0.72 -14.53 1.91
C LEU A 59 2.00 -15.08 1.26
N GLY A 60 1.95 -16.24 0.62
CA GLY A 60 3.05 -16.79 -0.19
C GLY A 60 3.43 -15.86 -1.35
N LEU A 61 2.43 -15.34 -2.07
CA LEU A 61 2.64 -14.37 -3.15
C LEU A 61 3.25 -13.06 -2.63
N LEU A 62 2.74 -12.52 -1.52
CA LEU A 62 3.32 -11.34 -0.88
C LEU A 62 4.77 -11.57 -0.42
N THR A 63 5.05 -12.76 0.13
CA THR A 63 6.39 -13.16 0.57
C THR A 63 7.35 -13.19 -0.59
N TRP A 64 6.99 -13.85 -1.69
CA TRP A 64 7.82 -13.93 -2.89
C TRP A 64 8.21 -12.54 -3.42
N SER A 65 7.24 -11.62 -3.52
CA SER A 65 7.51 -10.24 -3.93
C SER A 65 8.42 -9.51 -2.93
N ALA A 66 8.21 -9.71 -1.63
CA ALA A 66 9.00 -9.06 -0.59
C ALA A 66 10.45 -9.55 -0.51
N LYS A 67 10.74 -10.81 -0.87
CA LYS A 67 12.11 -11.37 -0.88
C LYS A 67 13.07 -10.52 -1.71
N ARG A 68 12.61 -10.05 -2.88
CA ARG A 68 13.42 -9.19 -3.77
C ARG A 68 13.80 -7.84 -3.13
N ARG A 69 12.96 -7.33 -2.23
CA ARG A 69 13.11 -5.99 -1.62
C ARG A 69 13.76 -6.02 -0.24
N PHE A 70 13.39 -7.00 0.58
CA PHE A 70 13.79 -7.07 1.97
C PHE A 70 14.76 -8.21 2.28
N GLY A 71 14.97 -9.12 1.33
CA GLY A 71 15.68 -10.38 1.57
C GLY A 71 14.80 -11.42 2.27
N ASP A 72 15.25 -12.68 2.18
CA ASP A 72 14.47 -13.85 2.60
C ASP A 72 14.07 -13.84 4.07
N ARG A 73 15.02 -13.52 4.96
CA ARG A 73 14.78 -13.57 6.41
C ARG A 73 13.71 -12.60 6.87
N ILE A 74 13.66 -11.39 6.30
CA ILE A 74 12.66 -10.38 6.65
C ILE A 74 11.30 -10.78 6.06
N ALA A 75 11.27 -11.24 4.81
CA ALA A 75 10.03 -11.63 4.15
C ALA A 75 9.33 -12.82 4.84
N GLU A 76 10.08 -13.87 5.21
CA GLU A 76 9.54 -15.03 5.93
C GLU A 76 9.05 -14.63 7.33
N ALA A 77 9.82 -13.84 8.08
CA ALA A 77 9.40 -13.36 9.40
C ALA A 77 8.14 -12.47 9.30
N ALA A 78 8.02 -11.66 8.24
CA ALA A 78 6.84 -10.84 8.00
C ALA A 78 5.61 -11.68 7.68
N ARG A 79 5.78 -12.78 6.93
CA ARG A 79 4.71 -13.75 6.67
C ARG A 79 4.16 -14.31 7.98
N ASP A 80 5.05 -14.80 8.82
CA ASP A 80 4.66 -15.46 10.08
C ASP A 80 3.99 -14.46 11.04
N LEU A 81 4.55 -13.24 11.18
CA LEU A 81 3.92 -12.17 11.96
C LEU A 81 2.53 -11.80 11.44
N THR A 82 2.33 -11.81 10.12
CA THR A 82 1.05 -11.48 9.51
C THR A 82 0.05 -12.62 9.67
N ALA A 83 0.48 -13.86 9.46
CA ALA A 83 -0.35 -15.03 9.74
C ALA A 83 -0.81 -15.02 11.20
N ASP A 84 0.07 -14.71 12.15
CA ASP A 84 -0.29 -14.55 13.57
C ASP A 84 -1.36 -13.48 13.78
N LYS A 85 -1.23 -12.31 13.14
CA LYS A 85 -2.22 -11.22 13.24
C LYS A 85 -3.61 -11.59 12.77
N PHE A 86 -3.76 -12.58 11.89
CA PHE A 86 -5.07 -12.97 11.35
C PHE A 86 -5.55 -14.34 11.84
N SER A 87 -4.68 -15.20 12.38
CA SER A 87 -5.05 -16.55 12.82
C SER A 87 -5.10 -16.75 14.34
N ARG A 88 -4.50 -15.83 15.11
CA ARG A 88 -4.31 -16.02 16.55
C ARG A 88 -5.44 -15.39 17.36
N PHE A 89 -6.19 -16.23 18.08
CA PHE A 89 -6.93 -15.78 19.25
C PHE A 89 -5.96 -15.69 20.43
N PRO A 90 -6.01 -14.64 21.26
CA PRO A 90 -5.41 -14.73 22.57
C PRO A 90 -6.19 -15.82 23.30
N ASP A 91 -5.55 -16.96 23.55
CA ASP A 91 -6.15 -18.02 24.36
C ASP A 91 -6.67 -17.40 25.66
N SER A 92 -7.81 -17.89 26.16
CA SER A 92 -8.17 -17.62 27.55
C SER A 92 -6.94 -18.04 28.36
N LEU A 93 -6.31 -17.08 29.05
CA LEU A 93 -5.11 -17.29 29.88
C LEU A 93 -5.29 -18.43 30.90
N GLU A 94 -6.54 -18.85 31.10
CA GLU A 94 -7.01 -19.94 31.94
C GLU A 94 -6.45 -21.32 31.52
N ASP A 95 -6.36 -21.63 30.23
CA ASP A 95 -5.92 -22.96 29.75
C ASP A 95 -4.39 -23.12 29.69
N MET A 96 -3.65 -22.02 29.85
CA MET A 96 -2.19 -22.04 29.81
C MET A 96 -1.59 -22.42 31.16
N PRO A 97 -0.65 -23.39 31.21
CA PRO A 97 0.09 -23.74 32.42
C PRO A 97 0.75 -22.52 33.08
N ALA A 98 0.75 -22.45 34.41
CA ALA A 98 1.24 -21.29 35.16
C ALA A 98 2.65 -20.81 34.79
N HIS A 99 3.54 -21.72 34.38
CA HIS A 99 4.91 -21.40 33.95
C HIS A 99 4.99 -20.71 32.56
N ARG A 100 4.01 -20.91 31.68
CA ARG A 100 3.91 -20.19 30.39
C ARG A 100 3.22 -18.82 30.53
N ARG A 101 2.42 -18.61 31.58
CA ARG A 101 1.75 -17.32 31.84
C ARG A 101 2.74 -16.16 32.05
N GLN A 102 3.93 -16.43 32.59
CA GLN A 102 4.96 -15.38 32.78
C GLN A 102 5.64 -14.95 31.47
N HIS A 103 5.84 -15.87 30.52
CA HIS A 103 6.37 -15.55 29.19
C HIS A 103 5.28 -15.03 28.23
N ALA A 104 4.01 -15.31 28.50
CA ALA A 104 2.85 -14.80 27.76
C ALA A 104 2.47 -13.35 28.10
N ARG A 105 3.29 -12.60 28.87
CA ARG A 105 3.02 -11.19 29.22
C ARG A 105 2.91 -10.25 28.02
N HIS A 106 3.36 -10.69 26.85
CA HIS A 106 3.05 -10.08 25.57
C HIS A 106 2.30 -11.11 24.72
N GLY A 107 1.07 -11.42 25.13
CA GLY A 107 0.15 -12.21 24.32
C GLY A 107 0.19 -11.66 22.91
N GLY A 108 0.44 -12.54 21.93
CA GLY A 108 0.63 -12.15 20.55
C GLY A 108 -0.53 -11.32 19.99
N PRO A 109 -0.47 -10.92 18.72
CA PRO A 109 -1.53 -10.13 18.12
C PRO A 109 -2.87 -10.87 18.23
N ASP A 110 -3.93 -10.14 18.60
CA ASP A 110 -5.30 -10.65 18.68
C ASP A 110 -5.98 -10.41 17.33
N CYS A 111 -6.32 -11.48 16.62
CA CYS A 111 -6.91 -11.39 15.28
C CYS A 111 -8.23 -10.61 15.26
N ARG A 112 -9.00 -10.65 16.35
CA ARG A 112 -10.26 -9.93 16.48
C ARG A 112 -10.07 -8.42 16.34
N LYS A 113 -8.91 -7.88 16.72
CA LYS A 113 -8.62 -6.44 16.56
C LYS A 113 -8.44 -6.05 15.09
N CYS A 114 -7.78 -6.90 14.30
CA CYS A 114 -7.63 -6.68 12.86
C CYS A 114 -9.00 -6.76 12.17
N TYR A 115 -9.77 -7.78 12.52
CA TYR A 115 -11.11 -8.00 12.00
C TYR A 115 -12.14 -6.93 12.43
N ALA A 116 -12.06 -6.42 13.66
CA ALA A 116 -12.90 -5.30 14.10
C ALA A 116 -12.54 -3.98 13.38
N ALA A 117 -11.28 -3.80 12.95
CA ALA A 117 -10.92 -2.69 12.08
C ALA A 117 -11.52 -2.86 10.68
N PHE A 118 -11.49 -4.07 10.14
CA PHE A 118 -12.15 -4.41 8.87
C PHE A 118 -13.66 -4.15 8.89
N LEU A 119 -14.39 -4.61 9.92
CA LEU A 119 -15.85 -4.39 10.01
C LEU A 119 -16.21 -2.91 10.05
N ARG A 120 -15.41 -2.07 10.75
CA ARG A 120 -15.61 -0.62 10.76
C ARG A 120 -15.39 0.02 9.39
N ASP A 121 -14.39 -0.45 8.65
CA ASP A 121 -14.09 0.01 7.29
C ASP A 121 -15.23 -0.35 6.33
N ILE A 122 -15.72 -1.60 6.40
CA ILE A 122 -16.85 -2.07 5.58
C ILE A 122 -18.13 -1.29 5.89
N ALA A 123 -18.47 -1.07 7.17
CA ALA A 123 -19.69 -0.33 7.53
C ALA A 123 -19.66 1.13 7.01
N ALA A 124 -18.49 1.77 7.03
CA ALA A 124 -18.32 3.10 6.46
C ALA A 124 -18.53 3.09 4.93
N GLU A 125 -18.00 2.07 4.25
CA GLU A 125 -18.11 1.94 2.79
C GLU A 125 -19.52 1.55 2.33
N GLU A 126 -20.21 0.65 3.04
CA GLU A 126 -21.60 0.28 2.75
C GLU A 126 -22.52 1.51 2.85
N THR A 127 -22.24 2.41 3.79
CA THR A 127 -22.96 3.68 3.93
C THR A 127 -22.74 4.59 2.72
N ALA A 128 -21.54 4.57 2.14
CA ALA A 128 -21.16 5.40 1.00
C ALA A 128 -21.64 4.83 -0.36
N MET A 129 -21.38 3.56 -0.64
CA MET A 129 -21.66 2.92 -1.93
C MET A 129 -23.05 2.27 -2.03
N LYS A 130 -23.61 1.80 -0.91
CA LYS A 130 -24.87 1.02 -0.87
C LYS A 130 -24.91 -0.12 -1.90
N PRO A 131 -24.17 -1.22 -1.67
CA PRO A 131 -24.17 -2.36 -2.60
C PRO A 131 -25.60 -2.84 -2.87
N SER A 132 -25.91 -3.08 -4.15
CA SER A 132 -27.27 -3.37 -4.63
C SER A 132 -27.64 -4.83 -4.40
N CYS A 133 -26.67 -5.72 -4.21
CA CYS A 133 -26.90 -7.14 -4.02
C CYS A 133 -25.82 -7.83 -3.15
N PRO A 134 -26.11 -9.05 -2.63
CA PRO A 134 -25.17 -9.78 -1.76
C PRO A 134 -23.82 -10.09 -2.40
N ILE A 135 -23.77 -10.34 -3.71
CA ILE A 135 -22.53 -10.67 -4.41
C ILE A 135 -21.60 -9.45 -4.54
N GLU A 136 -22.16 -8.25 -4.74
CA GLU A 136 -21.40 -7.00 -4.71
C GLU A 136 -20.80 -6.76 -3.33
N ASN A 137 -21.57 -7.04 -2.27
CA ASN A 137 -21.06 -6.92 -0.90
C ASN A 137 -19.91 -7.92 -0.64
N GLU A 138 -20.04 -9.16 -1.11
CA GLU A 138 -18.96 -10.16 -0.98
C GLU A 138 -17.69 -9.73 -1.73
N ILE A 139 -17.82 -9.16 -2.94
CA ILE A 139 -16.68 -8.63 -3.71
C ILE A 139 -16.02 -7.45 -2.98
N LEU A 140 -16.84 -6.52 -2.45
CA LEU A 140 -16.35 -5.38 -1.68
C LEU A 140 -15.58 -5.86 -0.44
N ALA A 141 -16.17 -6.78 0.32
CA ALA A 141 -15.58 -7.38 1.50
C ALA A 141 -14.26 -8.09 1.20
N ALA A 142 -14.21 -8.89 0.13
CA ALA A 142 -13.00 -9.56 -0.32
C ALA A 142 -11.87 -8.57 -0.66
N ASN A 143 -12.18 -7.52 -1.42
CA ASN A 143 -11.20 -6.49 -1.82
C ASN A 143 -10.63 -5.73 -0.61
N ARG A 144 -11.50 -5.33 0.33
CA ARG A 144 -11.09 -4.63 1.55
C ARG A 144 -10.27 -5.53 2.47
N LEU A 145 -10.64 -6.80 2.62
CA LEU A 145 -9.88 -7.76 3.42
C LEU A 145 -8.49 -7.99 2.81
N GLN A 146 -8.41 -8.16 1.50
CA GLN A 146 -7.14 -8.26 0.77
C GLN A 146 -6.25 -7.03 1.00
N GLY A 147 -6.81 -5.82 0.86
CA GLY A 147 -6.08 -4.57 1.10
C GLY A 147 -5.55 -4.47 2.53
N LEU A 148 -6.36 -4.87 3.52
CA LEU A 148 -5.98 -4.91 4.92
C LEU A 148 -4.83 -5.90 5.18
N VAL A 149 -4.93 -7.14 4.67
CA VAL A 149 -3.89 -8.17 4.83
C VAL A 149 -2.58 -7.70 4.20
N SER A 150 -2.63 -7.18 2.98
CA SER A 150 -1.47 -6.61 2.27
C SER A 150 -0.81 -5.50 3.08
N ARG A 151 -1.60 -4.55 3.60
CA ARG A 151 -1.08 -3.47 4.45
C ARG A 151 -0.46 -4.00 5.74
N GLN A 152 -1.07 -5.00 6.37
CA GLN A 152 -0.51 -5.60 7.59
C GLN A 152 0.77 -6.38 7.31
N PHE A 153 0.87 -7.04 6.17
CA PHE A 153 2.09 -7.72 5.72
C PHE A 153 3.25 -6.74 5.55
N TRP A 154 3.03 -5.59 4.92
CA TRP A 154 4.02 -4.52 4.85
C TRP A 154 4.55 -4.09 6.23
N LEU A 155 3.61 -3.80 7.14
CA LEU A 155 3.96 -3.37 8.49
C LEU A 155 4.75 -4.47 9.20
N SER A 156 4.44 -5.74 8.93
CA SER A 156 5.23 -6.88 9.41
C SER A 156 6.63 -6.91 8.78
N CYS A 157 6.82 -6.58 7.48
CA CYS A 157 8.16 -6.44 6.89
C CYS A 157 8.99 -5.36 7.58
N LEU A 158 8.37 -4.19 7.83
CA LEU A 158 9.04 -3.10 8.53
C LEU A 158 9.40 -3.49 9.97
N GLU A 159 8.49 -4.17 10.67
CA GLU A 159 8.69 -4.68 12.02
C GLU A 159 9.79 -5.74 12.08
N SER A 160 9.79 -6.69 11.14
CA SER A 160 10.81 -7.73 11.01
C SER A 160 12.16 -7.12 10.68
N ARG A 161 12.24 -6.16 9.75
CA ARG A 161 13.46 -5.42 9.45
C ARG A 161 14.00 -4.72 10.70
N ARG A 162 13.12 -4.05 11.44
CA ARG A 162 13.47 -3.37 12.70
C ARG A 162 13.98 -4.35 13.76
N THR A 163 13.36 -5.52 13.88
CA THR A 163 13.72 -6.52 14.89
C THR A 163 15.01 -7.25 14.55
N GLN A 164 15.25 -7.49 13.25
CA GLN A 164 16.47 -8.14 12.75
C GLN A 164 17.65 -7.18 12.64
N ASP A 165 17.43 -5.86 12.68
CA ASP A 165 18.52 -4.90 12.81
C ASP A 165 19.10 -4.96 14.24
N GLU A 166 20.01 -5.90 14.44
CA GLU A 166 20.72 -6.09 15.70
C GLU A 166 21.61 -4.90 16.06
N THR A 167 21.86 -3.99 15.12
CA THR A 167 22.73 -2.83 15.32
C THR A 167 21.99 -1.61 15.82
N ARG A 168 20.65 -1.60 15.76
CA ARG A 168 19.83 -0.45 16.14
C ARG A 168 18.71 -0.84 17.11
N SER A 169 18.25 0.13 17.89
CA SER A 169 17.17 -0.06 18.85
C SER A 169 16.40 1.23 19.05
N ARG A 170 15.12 1.11 19.39
CA ARG A 170 14.30 2.26 19.79
C ARG A 170 14.87 2.88 21.07
N TYR A 171 14.96 4.20 21.08
CA TYR A 171 15.33 5.00 22.24
C TYR A 171 14.29 6.12 22.39
N ASP A 172 13.62 6.13 23.53
CA ASP A 172 12.66 7.16 23.87
C ASP A 172 13.41 8.27 24.61
N TRP A 173 13.68 9.37 23.90
CA TRP A 173 14.40 10.51 24.44
C TRP A 173 13.42 11.52 25.04
N SER A 174 13.32 11.52 26.37
CA SER A 174 12.55 12.52 27.11
C SER A 174 13.35 13.83 27.21
N VAL A 175 12.83 14.90 26.61
CA VAL A 175 13.45 16.23 26.58
C VAL A 175 12.35 17.29 26.58
N ASN A 176 12.52 18.38 27.34
CA ASN A 176 11.56 19.49 27.42
C ASN A 176 10.09 19.07 27.68
N GLY A 177 9.88 18.02 28.48
CA GLY A 177 8.55 17.51 28.83
C GLY A 177 7.89 16.63 27.77
N GLY A 178 8.45 16.53 26.56
CA GLY A 178 7.99 15.62 25.51
C GLY A 178 8.87 14.38 25.36
N VAL A 179 8.47 13.46 24.47
CA VAL A 179 9.22 12.24 24.16
C VAL A 179 9.43 12.13 22.66
N LEU A 180 10.70 12.09 22.23
CA LEU A 180 11.07 11.77 20.86
C LEU A 180 11.41 10.28 20.72
N HIS A 181 10.80 9.61 19.75
CA HIS A 181 11.07 8.20 19.45
C HIS A 181 12.12 8.10 18.35
N LEU A 182 13.35 7.76 18.75
CA LEU A 182 14.52 7.71 17.87
C LEU A 182 15.02 6.28 17.71
N THR A 183 15.71 6.02 16.61
CA THR A 183 16.41 4.75 16.35
C THR A 183 17.89 4.98 16.56
N MET A 184 18.45 4.38 17.62
CA MET A 184 19.85 4.57 18.04
C MET A 184 20.65 3.28 17.93
N PRO A 185 21.97 3.34 17.71
CA PRO A 185 22.81 2.15 17.72
C PRO A 185 22.72 1.38 19.05
N ARG A 186 22.60 0.05 18.96
CA ARG A 186 22.47 -0.87 20.11
C ARG A 186 23.71 -0.90 20.99
N PHE A 187 24.89 -0.69 20.41
CA PHE A 187 26.14 -0.66 21.17
C PHE A 187 26.26 0.53 22.13
N LEU A 188 25.42 1.57 21.96
CA LEU A 188 25.37 2.69 22.90
C LEU A 188 24.44 2.37 24.06
N VAL A 189 24.92 2.57 25.28
CA VAL A 189 24.15 2.44 26.51
C VAL A 189 23.31 3.70 26.73
N GLY A 190 22.18 3.60 27.46
CA GLY A 190 21.18 4.68 27.56
C GLY A 190 21.72 6.07 27.98
N GLN A 191 22.74 6.13 28.84
CA GLN A 191 23.38 7.39 29.23
C GLN A 191 24.24 7.99 28.10
N GLU A 192 24.94 7.14 27.34
CA GLU A 192 25.76 7.56 26.19
C GLU A 192 24.87 8.10 25.07
N ARG A 193 23.73 7.43 24.83
CA ARG A 193 22.70 7.90 23.88
C ARG A 193 22.24 9.31 24.22
N ARG A 194 21.88 9.54 25.49
CA ARG A 194 21.44 10.86 25.96
C ARG A 194 22.53 11.92 25.79
N ARG A 195 23.74 11.65 26.30
CA ARG A 195 24.87 12.59 26.22
C ARG A 195 25.19 12.97 24.78
N TRP A 196 25.17 11.99 23.88
CA TRP A 196 25.41 12.25 22.47
C TRP A 196 24.30 13.13 21.87
N LEU A 197 23.03 12.84 22.16
CA LEU A 197 21.90 13.62 21.66
C LEU A 197 21.93 15.07 22.16
N GLU A 198 22.22 15.29 23.45
CA GLU A 198 22.35 16.62 24.03
C GLU A 198 23.52 17.42 23.42
N ALA A 199 24.60 16.75 23.06
CA ALA A 199 25.78 17.39 22.46
C ALA A 199 25.61 17.70 20.96
N ASN A 200 24.83 16.90 20.22
CA ASN A 200 24.78 16.95 18.75
C ASN A 200 23.45 17.49 18.19
N VAL A 201 22.38 17.53 18.98
CA VAL A 201 21.07 18.03 18.56
C VAL A 201 20.66 19.19 19.48
N PRO A 202 21.12 20.43 19.20
CA PRO A 202 20.80 21.57 20.06
C PRO A 202 19.36 22.06 19.84
N ASN A 203 18.80 22.70 20.88
CA ASN A 203 17.48 23.37 20.85
C ASN A 203 16.32 22.46 20.41
N VAL A 204 16.27 21.26 20.99
CA VAL A 204 15.24 20.26 20.68
C VAL A 204 13.91 20.68 21.25
N ASP A 205 12.88 20.60 20.44
CA ASP A 205 11.51 20.89 20.82
C ASP A 205 10.61 19.75 20.28
N PRO A 206 10.18 18.81 21.13
CA PRO A 206 9.38 17.66 20.68
C PRO A 206 8.07 18.04 19.98
N GLU A 207 7.54 19.24 20.21
CA GLU A 207 6.30 19.71 19.59
C GLU A 207 6.55 20.35 18.22
N ARG A 208 7.81 20.66 17.88
CA ARG A 208 8.16 21.28 16.59
C ARG A 208 7.95 20.26 15.44
N PRO A 209 7.17 20.61 14.40
CA PRO A 209 6.99 19.74 13.24
C PRO A 209 8.34 19.40 12.58
N GLY A 210 8.58 18.12 12.30
CA GLY A 210 9.83 17.65 11.68
C GLY A 210 11.01 17.47 12.64
N GLU A 211 10.85 17.74 13.94
CA GLU A 211 11.96 17.68 14.90
C GLU A 211 12.50 16.26 15.07
N ARG A 212 11.61 15.26 15.05
CA ARG A 212 11.99 13.85 15.08
C ARG A 212 12.88 13.51 13.89
N GLU A 213 12.48 13.92 12.69
CA GLU A 213 13.19 13.65 11.45
C GLU A 213 14.57 14.33 11.46
N ARG A 214 14.64 15.59 11.91
CA ARG A 214 15.89 16.33 12.12
C ARG A 214 16.85 15.60 13.08
N ALA A 215 16.35 15.16 14.22
CA ALA A 215 17.14 14.44 15.21
C ALA A 215 17.60 13.07 14.66
N GLN A 216 16.73 12.35 13.95
CA GLN A 216 17.07 11.08 13.31
C GLN A 216 18.11 11.25 12.20
N GLU A 217 18.03 12.31 11.41
CA GLU A 217 19.03 12.63 10.38
C GLU A 217 20.40 12.91 11.00
N ALA A 218 20.46 13.61 12.15
CA ALA A 218 21.71 13.82 12.86
C ALA A 218 22.35 12.49 13.31
N ILE A 219 21.54 11.58 13.85
CA ILE A 219 21.97 10.21 14.22
C ILE A 219 22.50 9.47 12.99
N ASP A 220 21.71 9.46 11.91
CA ASP A 220 22.02 8.72 10.70
C ASP A 220 23.26 9.26 9.99
N ARG A 221 23.46 10.58 10.00
CA ARG A 221 24.67 11.22 9.46
C ARG A 221 25.93 10.84 10.25
N HIS A 222 25.83 10.67 11.57
CA HIS A 222 26.99 10.40 12.41
C HIS A 222 27.38 8.92 12.43
N TRP A 223 26.41 8.01 12.52
CA TRP A 223 26.68 6.57 12.60
C TRP A 223 26.48 5.83 11.27
N GLY A 224 26.01 6.53 10.24
CA GLY A 224 25.63 5.96 8.96
C GLY A 224 24.31 5.19 9.03
N THR A 225 23.55 5.22 7.94
CA THR A 225 22.58 4.18 7.61
C THR A 225 23.37 2.95 7.13
N LYS A 226 23.78 2.08 8.05
CA LYS A 226 24.49 0.84 7.66
C LYS A 226 23.60 0.02 6.70
N GLN A 227 24.00 -0.04 5.43
CA GLN A 227 23.78 -1.24 4.63
C GLN A 227 24.80 -2.27 5.14
N ILE A 228 24.34 -3.34 5.76
CA ILE A 228 25.21 -4.46 6.13
C ILE A 228 25.61 -5.14 4.82
N PHE A 229 26.82 -4.85 4.34
CA PHE A 229 27.42 -5.61 3.24
C PHE A 229 27.89 -6.95 3.79
N SER A 230 27.33 -8.04 3.28
CA SER A 230 27.90 -9.36 3.52
C SER A 230 29.26 -9.45 2.82
N LEU A 231 30.33 -9.64 3.57
CA LEU A 231 31.67 -9.86 3.01
C LEU A 231 31.77 -11.18 2.22
N ASP A 232 30.81 -12.09 2.40
CA ASP A 232 30.73 -13.39 1.73
C ASP A 232 30.03 -13.32 0.36
N ALA A 233 29.55 -12.14 -0.07
CA ALA A 233 28.90 -11.95 -1.36
C ALA A 233 29.86 -11.22 -2.33
N PRO A 234 30.79 -11.93 -3.01
CA PRO A 234 31.68 -11.30 -3.97
C PRO A 234 30.88 -10.72 -5.15
N GLY A 235 31.00 -9.40 -5.34
CA GLY A 235 30.64 -8.75 -6.61
C GLY A 235 29.20 -8.25 -6.76
N VAL A 236 28.43 -8.06 -5.68
CA VAL A 236 27.14 -7.37 -5.80
C VAL A 236 27.42 -5.88 -6.00
N PRO A 237 27.06 -5.27 -7.16
CA PRO A 237 27.16 -3.83 -7.34
C PRO A 237 26.38 -3.15 -6.22
N LEU A 238 26.96 -2.08 -5.66
CA LEU A 238 26.23 -1.18 -4.77
C LEU A 238 24.91 -0.81 -5.48
N PRO A 239 23.74 -1.06 -4.88
CA PRO A 239 22.52 -0.54 -5.45
C PRO A 239 22.68 0.98 -5.45
N GLU A 240 22.87 1.56 -6.65
CA GLU A 240 22.71 3.00 -6.86
C GLU A 240 21.45 3.42 -6.14
N GLU A 241 21.54 4.49 -5.36
CA GLU A 241 20.50 4.99 -4.48
C GLU A 241 19.14 5.02 -5.19
N ALA A 242 18.37 3.95 -5.01
CA ALA A 242 16.99 3.85 -5.43
C ALA A 242 16.16 4.75 -4.49
N SER A 243 16.30 6.06 -4.74
CA SER A 243 15.46 7.14 -4.21
C SER A 243 14.06 7.13 -4.84
N VAL A 244 13.82 6.25 -5.83
CA VAL A 244 12.49 5.87 -6.25
C VAL A 244 11.94 4.96 -5.15
N GLU A 245 10.97 5.44 -4.36
CA GLU A 245 10.13 4.55 -3.57
C GLU A 245 9.61 3.46 -4.51
N PRO A 246 10.09 2.21 -4.43
CA PRO A 246 9.69 1.19 -5.38
C PRO A 246 8.19 1.00 -5.20
N ASP A 247 7.47 1.13 -6.31
CA ASP A 247 6.03 0.91 -6.44
C ASP A 247 5.61 -0.18 -5.46
N LEU A 248 4.90 0.25 -4.41
CA LEU A 248 4.60 -0.61 -3.31
C LEU A 248 3.70 -1.76 -3.81
N PRO A 249 3.89 -3.03 -3.40
CA PRO A 249 3.04 -4.13 -3.87
C PRO A 249 1.53 -3.94 -3.64
N TRP A 250 1.12 -3.01 -2.76
CA TRP A 250 -0.29 -2.62 -2.56
C TRP A 250 -0.79 -1.55 -3.53
N SER A 251 0.06 -0.72 -4.15
CA SER A 251 -0.37 0.06 -5.31
C SER A 251 -0.89 -0.88 -6.41
N PHE A 252 -0.33 -2.10 -6.47
CA PHE A 252 -0.82 -3.19 -7.30
C PHE A 252 -2.22 -3.71 -6.93
N PHE A 253 -2.56 -3.82 -5.63
CA PHE A 253 -3.87 -4.31 -5.19
C PHE A 253 -4.99 -3.27 -5.24
N TYR A 254 -4.66 -1.98 -5.23
CA TYR A 254 -5.60 -0.90 -5.51
C TYR A 254 -5.66 -0.51 -7.01
N GLY A 255 -4.88 -1.17 -7.87
CA GLY A 255 -4.77 -0.82 -9.29
C GLY A 255 -4.13 0.55 -9.54
N LEU A 256 -3.44 1.10 -8.54
CA LEU A 256 -2.85 2.43 -8.50
C LEU A 256 -1.35 2.41 -8.83
N SER A 257 -0.91 1.63 -9.81
CA SER A 257 0.43 1.86 -10.38
C SER A 257 0.33 2.85 -11.54
N GLU A 258 1.41 3.56 -11.80
CA GLU A 258 1.52 4.40 -13.00
C GLU A 258 1.26 3.57 -14.26
N GLU A 259 1.82 2.35 -14.31
CA GLU A 259 1.60 1.40 -15.39
C GLU A 259 0.11 1.03 -15.55
N ASN A 260 -0.61 0.81 -14.44
CA ASN A 260 -2.04 0.50 -14.48
C ASN A 260 -2.87 1.71 -14.92
N LEU A 261 -2.57 2.92 -14.43
CA LEU A 261 -3.22 4.13 -14.90
C LEU A 261 -2.99 4.32 -16.40
N ALA A 262 -1.72 4.21 -16.84
CA ALA A 262 -1.33 4.32 -18.23
C ALA A 262 -2.08 3.29 -19.10
N ARG A 263 -2.16 2.04 -18.64
CA ARG A 263 -2.85 0.95 -19.34
C ARG A 263 -4.36 1.16 -19.40
N VAL A 264 -5.01 1.61 -18.33
CA VAL A 264 -6.44 1.92 -18.31
C VAL A 264 -6.77 3.07 -19.26
N VAL A 265 -5.99 4.16 -19.18
CA VAL A 265 -6.11 5.33 -20.08
C VAL A 265 -5.87 4.91 -21.54
N ALA A 266 -4.87 4.08 -21.78
CA ALA A 266 -4.53 3.55 -23.10
C ALA A 266 -5.64 2.69 -23.68
N GLN A 267 -6.19 1.78 -22.88
CA GLN A 267 -7.24 0.86 -23.30
C GLN A 267 -8.54 1.63 -23.61
N GLU A 268 -8.94 2.58 -22.76
CA GLU A 268 -10.11 3.43 -23.02
C GLU A 268 -9.98 4.20 -24.35
N LYS A 269 -8.80 4.79 -24.61
CA LYS A 269 -8.51 5.49 -25.88
C LYS A 269 -8.52 4.55 -27.08
N ALA A 270 -7.94 3.37 -26.94
CA ALA A 270 -7.89 2.37 -28.00
C ALA A 270 -9.28 1.82 -28.32
N ASP A 271 -10.16 1.65 -27.33
CA ASP A 271 -11.53 1.19 -27.56
C ASP A 271 -12.38 2.25 -28.25
N ARG A 272 -12.11 3.53 -27.98
CA ARG A 272 -12.70 4.68 -28.68
C ARG A 272 -11.81 5.21 -29.82
N ILE A 273 -11.08 4.33 -30.52
CA ILE A 273 -10.16 4.74 -31.60
C ILE A 273 -10.88 5.44 -32.77
N SER A 274 -12.14 5.08 -33.02
CA SER A 274 -12.99 5.70 -34.05
C SER A 274 -13.31 7.18 -33.74
N GLU A 275 -13.29 7.57 -32.47
CA GLU A 275 -13.54 8.95 -32.03
C GLU A 275 -12.26 9.81 -32.06
N GLN A 276 -11.08 9.18 -32.23
CA GLN A 276 -9.82 9.90 -32.27
C GLN A 276 -9.60 10.62 -33.61
N ARG A 277 -8.71 11.62 -33.60
CA ARG A 277 -8.27 12.37 -34.78
C ARG A 277 -7.71 11.43 -35.86
N PRO A 278 -7.81 11.75 -37.17
CA PRO A 278 -7.39 10.86 -38.25
C PRO A 278 -5.97 10.33 -38.12
N ALA A 279 -5.01 11.18 -37.73
CA ALA A 279 -3.61 10.77 -37.55
C ALA A 279 -3.41 9.79 -36.38
N ILE A 280 -4.16 9.93 -35.29
CA ILE A 280 -4.14 9.01 -34.15
C ILE A 280 -4.85 7.69 -34.51
N ARG A 281 -5.99 7.79 -35.22
CA ARG A 281 -6.72 6.61 -35.72
C ARG A 281 -5.86 5.76 -36.66
N ALA A 282 -5.04 6.40 -37.49
CA ALA A 282 -4.12 5.73 -38.41
C ALA A 282 -3.03 4.89 -37.71
N LEU A 283 -2.76 5.11 -36.41
CA LEU A 283 -1.84 4.26 -35.64
C LEU A 283 -2.39 2.85 -35.42
N GLY A 284 -3.71 2.71 -35.28
CA GLY A 284 -4.35 1.48 -34.82
C GLY A 284 -4.29 1.30 -33.29
N LYS A 285 -5.08 0.36 -32.76
CA LYS A 285 -5.25 0.16 -31.31
C LYS A 285 -3.94 -0.17 -30.60
N THR A 286 -3.19 -1.15 -31.12
CA THR A 286 -1.94 -1.63 -30.50
C THR A 286 -0.90 -0.53 -30.38
N ARG A 287 -0.60 0.17 -31.49
CA ARG A 287 0.40 1.25 -31.48
C ARG A 287 -0.03 2.46 -30.65
N LEU A 288 -1.34 2.69 -30.51
CA LEU A 288 -1.86 3.73 -29.63
C LEU A 288 -1.67 3.36 -28.16
N ILE A 289 -1.87 2.10 -27.79
CA ILE A 289 -1.61 1.61 -26.44
C ILE A 289 -0.13 1.79 -26.12
N ASP A 290 0.75 1.30 -26.99
CA ASP A 290 2.21 1.42 -26.83
C ASP A 290 2.66 2.88 -26.72
N LEU A 291 2.08 3.77 -27.53
CA LEU A 291 2.37 5.20 -27.46
C LEU A 291 2.02 5.77 -26.09
N ILE A 292 0.81 5.49 -25.59
CA ILE A 292 0.33 6.06 -24.32
C ILE A 292 1.16 5.51 -23.15
N THR A 293 1.37 4.19 -23.07
CA THR A 293 2.16 3.59 -21.99
C THR A 293 3.60 4.12 -21.98
N THR A 294 4.20 4.28 -23.16
CA THR A 294 5.52 4.90 -23.32
C THR A 294 5.52 6.35 -22.86
N VAL A 295 4.50 7.15 -23.21
CA VAL A 295 4.42 8.56 -22.78
C VAL A 295 4.36 8.70 -21.27
N PHE A 296 3.62 7.83 -20.59
CA PHE A 296 3.56 7.79 -19.12
C PHE A 296 4.93 7.43 -18.53
N ALA A 297 5.52 6.28 -18.90
CA ALA A 297 6.83 5.87 -18.38
C ALA A 297 7.90 6.96 -18.55
N GLU A 298 7.92 7.60 -19.72
CA GLU A 298 8.89 8.64 -20.04
C GLU A 298 8.58 10.00 -19.36
N LEU A 299 7.36 10.19 -18.83
CA LEU A 299 6.97 11.35 -18.03
C LEU A 299 7.52 11.22 -16.62
N ALA A 300 7.51 10.01 -16.07
CA ALA A 300 8.12 9.71 -14.77
C ALA A 300 9.64 9.85 -14.80
N ASP A 301 10.28 9.34 -15.87
CA ASP A 301 11.74 9.35 -15.99
C ASP A 301 12.29 10.71 -16.45
N GLY A 302 11.48 11.56 -17.09
CA GLY A 302 11.89 12.87 -17.59
C GLY A 302 12.91 12.85 -18.74
N ASN A 303 13.21 11.68 -19.30
CA ASN A 303 14.38 11.47 -20.18
C ASN A 303 14.14 11.74 -21.67
N SER A 304 12.89 11.71 -22.14
CA SER A 304 12.59 11.88 -23.58
C SER A 304 11.97 13.23 -23.93
N SER A 305 12.37 13.76 -25.09
CA SER A 305 11.72 14.95 -25.67
C SER A 305 10.45 14.59 -26.43
N ASP A 306 9.45 15.50 -26.43
CA ASP A 306 8.21 15.36 -27.21
C ASP A 306 8.47 15.09 -28.69
N ARG A 307 9.60 15.60 -29.22
CA ARG A 307 9.99 15.43 -30.61
C ARG A 307 10.39 13.98 -30.91
N GLU A 308 11.15 13.34 -30.03
CA GLU A 308 11.58 11.95 -30.19
C GLU A 308 10.40 11.00 -30.07
N LEU A 309 9.51 11.24 -29.10
CA LEU A 309 8.29 10.46 -28.92
C LEU A 309 7.37 10.58 -30.15
N ALA A 310 7.20 11.80 -30.68
CA ALA A 310 6.44 12.04 -31.90
C ALA A 310 7.04 11.28 -33.09
N GLN A 311 8.35 11.36 -33.27
CA GLN A 311 9.05 10.68 -34.36
C GLN A 311 8.94 9.15 -34.25
N ARG A 312 9.13 8.58 -33.05
CA ARG A 312 8.99 7.15 -32.77
C ARG A 312 7.57 6.65 -33.05
N ALA A 313 6.55 7.47 -32.76
CA ALA A 313 5.16 7.17 -33.06
C ALA A 313 4.79 7.35 -34.54
N GLY A 314 5.62 8.02 -35.34
CA GLY A 314 5.28 8.42 -36.72
C GLY A 314 4.25 9.56 -36.77
N LEU A 315 4.23 10.44 -35.76
CA LEU A 315 3.35 11.59 -35.67
C LEU A 315 4.11 12.89 -35.95
N SER A 316 3.42 13.88 -36.52
CA SER A 316 3.98 15.23 -36.60
C SER A 316 4.11 15.83 -35.20
N PRO A 317 5.09 16.71 -34.93
CA PRO A 317 5.23 17.35 -33.62
C PRO A 317 3.97 18.11 -33.18
N SER A 318 3.26 18.73 -34.12
CA SER A 318 2.00 19.43 -33.85
C SER A 318 0.85 18.48 -33.48
N THR A 319 0.80 17.29 -34.08
CA THR A 319 -0.20 16.26 -33.74
C THR A 319 0.09 15.67 -32.38
N PHE A 320 1.35 15.32 -32.11
CA PHE A 320 1.78 14.79 -30.82
C PHE A 320 1.53 15.79 -29.68
N SER A 321 1.88 17.06 -29.89
CA SER A 321 1.67 18.13 -28.89
C SER A 321 0.19 18.30 -28.52
N ARG A 322 -0.72 18.25 -29.50
CA ARG A 322 -2.17 18.30 -29.23
C ARG A 322 -2.71 17.05 -28.54
N PHE A 323 -2.09 15.90 -28.79
CA PHE A 323 -2.51 14.64 -28.18
C PHE A 323 -2.00 14.51 -26.74
N CYS A 324 -0.70 14.75 -26.51
CA CYS A 324 -0.01 14.42 -25.26
C CYS A 324 1.14 15.38 -24.90
N GLY A 325 1.10 16.63 -25.39
CA GLY A 325 2.19 17.59 -25.19
C GLY A 325 2.50 17.84 -23.71
N ARG A 326 3.76 17.59 -23.32
CA ARG A 326 4.22 17.65 -21.92
C ARG A 326 4.30 19.07 -21.37
N ASN A 327 4.54 20.03 -22.25
CA ASN A 327 4.67 21.44 -21.91
C ASN A 327 3.32 22.17 -21.77
N TRP A 328 2.23 21.44 -21.55
CA TRP A 328 0.95 22.05 -21.24
C TRP A 328 1.01 22.70 -19.86
N ARG A 329 1.22 24.01 -19.83
CA ARG A 329 1.09 24.85 -18.63
C ARG A 329 -0.26 25.55 -18.72
N GLY A 330 -1.19 25.13 -17.86
CA GLY A 330 -2.48 25.80 -17.72
C GLY A 330 -2.28 27.31 -17.56
N ASN A 331 -2.82 28.07 -18.51
CA ASN A 331 -2.87 29.54 -18.51
C ASN A 331 -1.58 30.23 -18.03
N ASN A 332 -0.48 30.14 -18.81
CA ASN A 332 0.61 31.10 -18.68
C ASN A 332 -0.01 32.49 -18.86
N GLY A 333 0.08 33.38 -17.85
CA GLY A 333 -0.64 34.67 -17.69
C GLY A 333 -0.64 35.69 -18.85
N ASN A 334 -0.27 35.29 -20.06
CA ASN A 334 -0.30 36.01 -21.32
C ASN A 334 -1.66 35.93 -22.05
N GLY A 335 -2.72 35.46 -21.38
CA GLY A 335 -4.10 35.50 -21.90
C GLY A 335 -4.41 34.58 -23.10
N ARG A 336 -3.50 33.69 -23.49
CA ARG A 336 -3.77 32.65 -24.51
C ARG A 336 -4.09 31.32 -23.83
N ALA A 337 -5.38 30.97 -23.82
CA ALA A 337 -5.83 29.65 -23.37
C ALA A 337 -5.34 28.57 -24.35
N TYR A 338 -4.36 27.78 -23.94
CA TYR A 338 -4.00 26.56 -24.66
C TYR A 338 -5.01 25.47 -24.32
N SER A 339 -5.59 24.84 -25.34
CA SER A 339 -6.48 23.69 -25.16
C SER A 339 -5.73 22.54 -24.47
N THR A 340 -6.32 21.97 -23.42
CA THR A 340 -5.81 20.78 -22.73
C THR A 340 -5.60 19.64 -23.73
N PRO A 341 -4.44 18.96 -23.75
CA PRO A 341 -4.21 17.88 -24.71
C PRO A 341 -5.14 16.68 -24.47
N ASP A 342 -5.48 15.99 -25.55
CA ASP A 342 -6.51 14.94 -25.57
C ASP A 342 -6.23 13.78 -24.58
N LEU A 343 -4.96 13.49 -24.28
CA LEU A 343 -4.53 12.47 -23.33
C LEU A 343 -4.81 12.90 -21.88
N PHE A 344 -4.46 14.13 -21.50
CA PHE A 344 -4.68 14.65 -20.14
C PHE A 344 -6.15 14.75 -19.79
N VAL A 345 -7.00 15.13 -20.77
CA VAL A 345 -8.46 15.10 -20.58
C VAL A 345 -8.95 13.69 -20.24
N ASN A 346 -8.42 12.67 -20.91
CA ASN A 346 -8.81 11.30 -20.64
C ASN A 346 -8.25 10.78 -19.32
N THR A 347 -6.99 11.09 -19.01
CA THR A 347 -6.39 10.78 -17.72
C THR A 347 -7.22 11.39 -16.59
N ALA A 348 -7.60 12.67 -16.70
CA ALA A 348 -8.44 13.33 -15.71
C ALA A 348 -9.80 12.63 -15.54
N ARG A 349 -10.43 12.21 -16.65
CA ARG A 349 -11.68 11.44 -16.62
C ARG A 349 -11.52 10.09 -15.93
N VAL A 350 -10.47 9.33 -16.23
CA VAL A 350 -10.18 8.04 -15.59
C VAL A 350 -9.93 8.21 -14.10
N LEU A 351 -9.13 9.23 -13.73
CA LEU A 351 -8.87 9.58 -12.34
C LEU A 351 -10.16 9.98 -11.62
N GLY A 352 -11.04 10.72 -12.29
CA GLY A 352 -12.29 11.20 -11.72
C GLY A 352 -13.37 10.12 -11.58
N ALA A 353 -13.40 9.15 -12.48
CA ALA A 353 -14.38 8.07 -12.51
C ALA A 353 -14.07 6.92 -11.55
N THR A 354 -12.79 6.72 -11.21
CA THR A 354 -12.36 5.58 -10.38
C THR A 354 -12.05 6.05 -8.95
N PRO A 355 -12.77 5.57 -7.92
CA PRO A 355 -12.59 6.03 -6.54
C PRO A 355 -11.14 5.93 -6.02
N SER A 356 -10.45 4.83 -6.32
CA SER A 356 -9.06 4.65 -5.91
C SER A 356 -8.13 5.69 -6.54
N PHE A 357 -8.26 5.97 -7.85
CA PHE A 357 -7.45 6.99 -8.52
C PHE A 357 -7.76 8.41 -8.01
N ARG A 358 -9.02 8.69 -7.67
CA ARG A 358 -9.42 9.95 -7.03
C ARG A 358 -8.74 10.13 -5.67
N GLU A 359 -8.75 9.10 -4.82
CA GLU A 359 -8.06 9.14 -3.53
C GLU A 359 -6.56 9.36 -3.70
N ALA A 360 -5.92 8.68 -4.68
CA ALA A 360 -4.52 8.89 -5.00
C ALA A 360 -4.22 10.33 -5.45
N ALA A 361 -5.07 10.90 -6.31
CA ALA A 361 -4.94 12.28 -6.79
C ALA A 361 -5.15 13.31 -5.67
N LEU A 362 -6.06 13.05 -4.72
CA LEU A 362 -6.25 13.86 -3.52
C LEU A 362 -5.01 13.81 -2.62
N ALA A 363 -4.46 12.62 -2.39
CA ALA A 363 -3.26 12.43 -1.57
C ALA A 363 -2.02 13.11 -2.19
N ALA A 364 -1.91 13.09 -3.51
CA ALA A 364 -0.83 13.75 -4.25
C ALA A 364 -1.03 15.27 -4.40
N GLY A 365 -2.17 15.83 -3.94
CA GLY A 365 -2.46 17.26 -4.03
C GLY A 365 -2.73 17.78 -5.45
N VAL A 366 -3.08 16.89 -6.40
CA VAL A 366 -3.32 17.24 -7.82
C VAL A 366 -4.79 17.24 -8.20
N TRP A 367 -5.69 16.89 -7.27
CA TRP A 367 -7.12 16.72 -7.55
C TRP A 367 -7.81 17.97 -8.08
N ASP A 368 -7.48 19.16 -7.58
CA ASP A 368 -8.12 20.41 -8.05
C ASP A 368 -7.86 20.65 -9.54
N GLY A 369 -6.67 20.29 -10.03
CA GLY A 369 -6.34 20.35 -11.45
C GLY A 369 -7.10 19.32 -12.28
N VAL A 370 -7.23 18.09 -11.76
CA VAL A 370 -8.04 17.03 -12.39
C VAL A 370 -9.49 17.46 -12.50
N LYS A 371 -10.06 17.98 -11.41
CA LYS A 371 -11.44 18.45 -11.35
C LYS A 371 -11.69 19.60 -12.34
N ALA A 372 -10.80 20.59 -12.40
CA ALA A 372 -10.91 21.70 -13.35
C ALA A 372 -10.92 21.23 -14.82
N ILE A 373 -10.17 20.18 -15.16
CA ILE A 373 -10.18 19.58 -16.50
C ILE A 373 -11.51 18.86 -16.76
N CYS A 374 -12.06 18.14 -15.78
CA CYS A 374 -13.35 17.48 -15.89
C CYS A 374 -14.49 18.49 -16.07
N ASP A 375 -14.55 19.52 -15.23
CA ASP A 375 -15.59 20.55 -15.23
C ASP A 375 -15.58 21.36 -16.54
N ALA A 376 -14.43 21.51 -17.21
CA ALA A 376 -14.31 22.23 -18.48
C ALA A 376 -14.77 21.42 -19.72
N GLN A 377 -15.23 20.18 -19.53
CA GLN A 377 -15.73 19.30 -20.60
C GLN A 377 -17.23 19.03 -20.50
N GLU A 378 -17.86 19.43 -19.39
CA GLU A 378 -19.32 19.50 -19.21
C GLU A 378 -19.83 20.85 -19.73
#